data_AF-A0A7W2G163-F1
#
_entry.id   AF-A0A7W2G163-F1
#
_cell.length_a   1.000
_cell.length_b   1.000
_cell.length_c   1.000
_cell.angle_alpha   90.00
_cell.angle_beta   90.00
_cell.angle_gamma   90.00
#
_symmetry.space_group_name_H-M   'P 1'
#
loop_
_entity.id
_entity.type
_entity.pdbx_description
1 polymer ?
#
loop_
_entity_poly.entity_id
_entity_poly.type
_entity_poly.pdbx_seq_one_letter_code
_entity_poly.pdbx_strand_id
1 'polypeptide(L)' 'MQEVRNINNKRICDISNDKKVVEIRLKDCLTIITANPDGTLNITHEFIESVA' A
#
# COMPACT_ATOMS: atom_id res chain seq x y z
N MET A 1 5.51 6.78 5.85
CA MET A 1 4.23 6.14 5.50
C MET A 1 3.19 6.59 6.52
N GLN A 2 2.03 7.00 6.05
CA GLN A 2 0.89 7.41 6.86
C GLN A 2 -0.18 6.33 6.80
N GLU A 3 -0.62 5.86 7.96
CA GLU A 3 -1.68 4.87 8.08
C GLU A 3 -3.03 5.46 7.63
N VAL A 4 -3.76 4.73 6.77
CA VAL A 4 -5.12 5.07 6.37
C VAL A 4 -6.10 4.07 6.96
N ARG A 5 -7.17 4.59 7.53
CA ARG A 5 -8.24 3.82 8.15
C ARG A 5 -9.56 4.01 7.42
N ASN A 6 -10.38 2.95 7.40
CA ASN A 6 -11.75 3.04 6.89
C ASN A 6 -12.72 3.63 7.94
N ILE A 7 -14.00 3.78 7.56
CA ILE A 7 -15.08 4.27 8.42
C ILE A 7 -15.25 3.46 9.72
N ASN A 8 -14.86 2.19 9.73
CA ASN A 8 -14.89 1.32 10.90
C ASN A 8 -13.60 1.40 11.75
N ASN A 9 -12.77 2.42 11.53
CA ASN A 9 -11.48 2.64 12.19
C ASN A 9 -10.48 1.48 12.02
N LYS A 10 -10.62 0.65 10.98
CA LYS A 10 -9.68 -0.42 10.64
C LYS A 10 -8.63 0.11 9.65
N ARG A 11 -7.34 -0.16 9.90
CA ARG A 11 -6.26 0.10 8.93
C ARG A 11 -6.53 -0.67 7.65
N ILE A 12 -6.42 0.00 6.50
CA ILE A 12 -6.62 -0.59 5.18
C ILE A 12 -5.36 -0.54 4.32
N CYS A 13 -4.58 0.53 4.43
CA CYS A 13 -3.35 0.72 3.68
C CYS A 13 -2.47 1.76 4.36
N ASP A 14 -1.26 1.90 3.85
CA ASP A 14 -0.36 2.98 4.19
C ASP A 14 -0.03 3.76 2.92
N ILE A 15 0.10 5.08 3.05
CA ILE A 15 0.41 5.97 1.93
C ILE A 15 1.74 6.67 2.20
N SER A 16 2.60 6.80 1.18
CA SER A 16 3.82 7.58 1.27
C SER A 16 3.52 9.05 1.56
N ASN A 17 4.48 9.77 2.17
CA ASN A 17 4.25 11.16 2.57
C ASN A 17 4.00 12.09 1.36
N ASP A 18 4.57 11.75 0.20
CA ASP A 18 4.36 12.44 -1.07
C ASP A 18 3.09 11.98 -1.82
N LYS A 19 2.33 11.04 -1.23
CA LYS A 19 1.09 10.48 -1.75
C LYS A 19 1.22 9.74 -3.10
N LYS A 20 2.44 9.32 -3.47
CA LYS A 20 2.69 8.62 -4.73
C LYS A 20 2.63 7.10 -4.62
N VAL A 21 2.79 6.54 -3.43
CA VAL A 21 2.82 5.09 -3.20
C VAL A 21 1.77 4.72 -2.17
N VAL A 22 0.97 3.70 -2.47
CA VAL A 22 0.03 3.06 -1.54
C VAL A 22 0.45 1.61 -1.35
N GLU A 23 0.62 1.22 -0.10
CA GLU A 23 0.94 -0.15 0.30
C GLU A 23 -0.28 -0.79 0.96
N ILE A 24 -0.73 -1.91 0.40
CA ILE A 24 -1.79 -2.75 0.96
C ILE A 24 -1.15 -4.06 1.37
N ARG A 25 -1.18 -4.37 2.66
CA ARG A 25 -0.70 -5.65 3.19
C ARG A 25 -1.87 -6.56 3.50
N LEU A 26 -1.90 -7.73 2.86
CA LEU A 26 -2.86 -8.79 3.14
C LEU A 26 -2.10 -10.10 3.36
N LYS A 27 -2.06 -10.56 4.61
CA LYS A 27 -1.22 -11.70 5.03
C LYS A 27 0.25 -11.46 4.66
N ASP A 28 0.83 -12.39 3.91
CA ASP A 28 2.18 -12.43 3.37
C ASP A 28 2.30 -11.76 2.01
N CYS A 29 1.24 -11.11 1.49
CA CYS A 29 1.28 -10.37 0.23
C CYS A 29 1.28 -8.85 0.48
N LEU A 30 2.29 -8.18 -0.05
CA LEU A 30 2.34 -6.73 -0.21
C LEU A 30 1.89 -6.37 -1.62
N THR A 31 0.84 -5.57 -1.74
CA THR A 31 0.49 -4.91 -2.99
C THR A 31 0.96 -3.47 -2.93
N ILE A 32 1.77 -3.06 -3.91
CA ILE A 32 2.30 -1.70 -4.03
C ILE A 32 1.64 -1.05 -5.23
N ILE A 33 0.97 0.08 -5.00
CA ILE A 33 0.33 0.88 -6.05
C ILE A 33 1.10 2.19 -6.14
N THR A 34 1.70 2.46 -7.29
CA THR A 34 2.49 3.68 -7.55
C THR A 34 1.79 4.54 -8.58
N ALA A 35 1.54 5.81 -8.25
CA ALA A 35 1.02 6.80 -9.17
C ALA A 35 2.13 7.32 -10.09
N ASN A 36 1.95 7.13 -11.39
CA ASN A 36 2.86 7.63 -12.41
C ASN A 36 2.52 9.09 -12.76
N PRO A 37 3.51 9.89 -13.25
CA PRO A 37 3.26 11.27 -13.68
C PRO A 37 2.25 11.41 -14.82
N ASP A 38 2.05 10.37 -15.62
CA ASP A 38 1.09 10.32 -16.72
C ASP A 38 -0.37 10.06 -16.26
N GLY A 39 -0.59 9.95 -14.95
CA GLY A 39 -1.90 9.71 -14.35
C GLY A 39 -2.30 8.23 -14.30
N THR A 40 -1.45 7.31 -14.76
CA THR A 40 -1.68 5.87 -14.63
C THR A 40 -1.20 5.34 -13.27
N LEU A 41 -1.58 4.10 -12.95
CA LEU A 41 -1.11 3.38 -11.77
C LEU A 41 -0.28 2.18 -12.20
N ASN A 42 0.92 2.04 -11.63
CA ASN A 42 1.67 0.79 -11.66
C ASN A 42 1.33 -0.03 -10.41
N ILE A 43 0.98 -1.31 -10.59
CA ILE A 43 0.58 -2.20 -9.49
C ILE A 43 1.50 -3.42 -9.49
N THR A 44 2.17 -3.67 -8.36
CA THR A 44 3.04 -4.84 -8.17
C THR A 44 2.64 -5.61 -6.91
N HIS A 45 3.03 -6.88 -6.87
CA HIS A 45 2.78 -7.77 -5.75
C HIS A 45 4.08 -8.44 -5.31
N GLU A 46 4.34 -8.44 -4.02
CA GLU A 46 5.52 -9.06 -3.42
C GLU A 46 5.10 -9.96 -2.27
N PHE A 47 5.67 -11.16 -2.20
CA PHE A 47 5.57 -11.97 -1.00
C PHE A 47 6.57 -11.47 0.03
N ILE A 48 6.07 -11.10 1.19
CA ILE A 48 6.88 -10.68 2.33
C ILE A 48 6.94 -11.86 3.28
N GLU A 49 8.12 -12.47 3.38
CA GLU A 49 8.38 -13.42 4.45
C GLU A 49 8.14 -12.70 5.78
N SER A 50 7.17 -13.21 6.54
CA SER A 50 7.03 -12.78 7.92
C SER A 50 8.24 -13.35 8.66
N VAL A 51 9.16 -12.48 9.06
CA VAL A 51 10.21 -12.87 10.00
C VAL A 51 9.50 -13.32 11.27
N ALA A 52 9.55 -14.63 11.52
CA ALA A 52 8.94 -15.30 12.66
C ALA A 52 9.58 -14.86 13.99
#